data_AF-A0A0L6J4F6-F1
#
_entry.id   AF-A0A0L6J4F6-F1
#
_cell.length_a   1.000
_cell.length_b   1.000
_cell.length_c   1.000
_cell.angle_alpha   90.00
_cell.angle_beta   90.00
_cell.angle_gamma   90.00
#
_symmetry.space_group_name_H-M   'P 1'
#
loop_
_entity.id
_entity.type
_entity.pdbx_description
1 polymer ?
#
loop_
_entity_poly.entity_id
_entity_poly.type
_entity_poly.pdbx_seq_one_letter_code
_entity_poly.pdbx_strand_id
1 'polypeptide(L)' 'MRKDDPCIGVCQWDGRTGWCLGCGRTVPEIRAWRKMTPYRKAALARELPRRVRQVAVAQVEAEPGRTPSRS' A
#
# COMPACT_ATOMS: atom_id res chain seq x y z
N MET A 1 14.81 9.75 -4.27
CA MET A 1 14.28 8.46 -3.79
C MET A 1 15.32 7.83 -2.87
N ARG A 2 15.04 7.59 -1.58
CA ARG A 2 16.03 7.01 -0.65
C ARG A 2 15.94 5.49 -0.73
N LYS A 3 17.09 4.80 -0.79
CA LYS A 3 17.27 3.36 -1.05
C LYS A 3 16.53 2.41 -0.07
N ASP A 4 16.03 2.94 1.03
CA ASP A 4 15.29 2.21 2.08
C ASP A 4 13.77 2.24 1.94
N ASP A 5 13.22 2.92 0.93
CA ASP A 5 11.76 3.01 0.76
C ASP A 5 11.24 1.96 -0.24
N PRO A 6 10.39 1.00 0.19
CA PRO A 6 9.81 -0.03 -0.67
C PRO A 6 8.69 0.51 -1.59
N CYS A 7 8.70 1.81 -1.90
CA CYS A 7 7.75 2.40 -2.83
C CYS A 7 8.18 2.12 -4.28
N ILE A 8 7.30 1.48 -5.03
CA ILE A 8 7.48 1.18 -6.45
C ILE A 8 7.06 2.34 -7.39
N GLY A 9 6.79 3.52 -6.84
CA GLY A 9 6.31 4.68 -7.61
C GLY A 9 4.82 4.62 -7.99
N VAL A 10 4.10 3.59 -7.54
CA VAL A 10 2.65 3.45 -7.74
C VAL A 10 1.92 3.84 -6.46
N CYS A 11 1.12 4.91 -6.53
CA CYS A 11 0.30 5.40 -5.43
C CYS A 11 -1.17 5.16 -5.75
N GLN A 12 -1.65 3.97 -5.40
CA GLN A 12 -3.04 3.57 -5.59
C GLN A 12 -3.53 3.00 -4.28
N TRP A 13 -4.68 3.43 -3.75
CA TRP A 13 -5.19 2.95 -2.46
C TRP A 13 -6.43 2.08 -2.65
N ASP A 14 -6.51 1.03 -1.85
CA ASP A 14 -7.71 0.24 -1.72
C ASP A 14 -8.78 1.00 -0.92
N GLY A 15 -9.96 1.17 -1.50
CA GLY A 15 -11.05 1.92 -0.88
C GLY A 15 -11.69 1.23 0.32
N ARG A 16 -11.37 -0.04 0.58
CA ARG A 16 -11.93 -0.82 1.70
C ARG A 16 -11.00 -0.84 2.90
N THR A 17 -9.70 -1.00 2.68
CA THR A 17 -8.67 -1.16 3.70
C THR A 17 -7.79 0.07 3.90
N GLY A 18 -7.76 0.99 2.92
CA GLY A 18 -6.90 2.18 2.95
C GLY A 18 -5.40 1.86 2.73
N TRP A 19 -5.09 0.65 2.25
CA TRP A 19 -3.73 0.21 1.95
C TRP A 19 -3.34 0.57 0.51
N CYS A 20 -2.07 0.95 0.32
CA CYS A 20 -1.55 1.17 -1.03
C CYS A 20 -1.43 -0.17 -1.76
N LEU A 21 -2.00 -0.29 -2.95
CA LEU A 21 -1.93 -1.48 -3.82
C LEU A 21 -0.50 -1.76 -4.29
N GLY A 22 0.30 -0.70 -4.48
CA GLY A 22 1.67 -0.84 -4.94
C GLY A 22 2.62 -1.28 -3.82
N CYS A 23 2.65 -0.51 -2.73
CA CYS A 23 3.63 -0.71 -1.66
C CYS A 23 3.05 -1.28 -0.36
N GLY A 24 1.73 -1.44 -0.22
CA GLY A 24 1.08 -1.98 0.97
C GLY A 24 0.95 -1.01 2.16
N ARG A 25 1.40 0.24 2.01
CA ARG A 25 1.40 1.24 3.09
C ARG A 25 0.14 2.08 3.13
N THR A 26 -0.24 2.50 4.33
CA THR A 26 -1.26 3.53 4.55
C THR A 26 -0.67 4.94 4.47
N VAL A 27 -1.54 5.93 4.23
CA VAL A 27 -1.20 7.36 4.31
C VAL A 27 -0.54 7.77 5.65
N PRO A 28 -1.06 7.38 6.83
CA PRO A 28 -0.41 7.69 8.10
C PRO A 28 1.00 7.06 8.22
N GLU A 29 1.22 5.85 7.70
CA GLU A 29 2.56 5.22 7.71
C GLU A 29 3.55 5.98 6.82
N ILE A 30 3.12 6.45 5.65
CA ILE A 30 3.95 7.27 4.76
C ILE A 30 4.33 8.60 5.44
N ARG A 31 3.37 9.27 6.11
CA ARG A 31 3.66 10.49 6.89
C ARG A 31 4.59 10.21 8.08
N ALA A 32 4.38 9.11 8.78
CA ALA A 32 5.18 8.72 9.93
C ALA A 32 6.56 8.18 9.54
N TRP A 33 6.81 7.82 8.27
CA TRP A 33 8.05 7.22 7.80
C TRP A 33 9.30 8.01 8.16
N ARG A 34 9.24 9.35 8.07
CA ARG A 34 10.35 10.25 8.45
C ARG A 34 10.61 10.26 9.96
N LYS A 35 9.60 9.99 10.78
CA LYS A 35 9.65 9.95 12.24
C LYS A 35 9.79 8.53 12.81
N MET A 36 9.73 7.50 11.97
CA MET A 36 9.81 6.10 12.39
C MET A 36 11.24 5.68 12.72
N THR A 37 11.37 4.89 13.78
CA THR A 37 12.61 4.22 14.13
C THR A 37 12.95 3.13 13.10
N PRO A 38 14.25 2.82 12.90
CA PRO A 38 14.67 1.77 11.95
C PRO A 38 14.01 0.42 12.24
N TYR A 39 13.78 0.09 13.52
CA TYR A 39 13.05 -1.12 13.92
C TYR A 39 11.63 -1.15 13.37
N ARG A 40 10.86 -0.06 13.51
CA ARG A 40 9.50 0.02 12.95
C ARG A 40 9.52 -0.06 11.43
N LYS A 41 10.52 0.54 10.77
CA LYS A 41 10.69 0.46 9.31
C LYS A 41 10.89 -0.98 8.84
N ALA A 42 11.74 -1.74 9.53
CA ALA A 42 12.01 -3.14 9.24
C ALA A 42 10.79 -4.04 9.48
N ALA A 43 10.06 -3.81 10.58
CA ALA A 43 8.81 -4.51 10.87
C ALA A 43 7.77 -4.26 9.76
N LEU A 44 7.59 -2.99 9.39
CA LEU A 44 6.72 -2.60 8.28
C LEU A 44 7.14 -3.30 6.98
N ALA A 45 8.42 -3.23 6.60
CA ALA A 45 8.92 -3.85 5.38
C ALA A 45 8.64 -5.37 5.31
N ARG A 46 8.58 -6.06 6.46
CA ARG A 46 8.19 -7.47 6.53
C ARG A 46 6.68 -7.69 6.38
N GLU A 47 5.85 -6.75 6.83
CA GLU A 47 4.40 -6.82 6.69
C GLU A 47 3.90 -6.42 5.31
N LEU A 48 4.56 -5.49 4.61
CA LEU A 48 4.10 -4.96 3.32
C LEU A 48 3.82 -6.04 2.27
N PRO A 49 4.69 -7.04 2.02
CA PRO A 49 4.42 -8.09 1.05
C PRO A 49 3.15 -8.88 1.39
N ARG A 50 2.90 -9.09 2.69
CA ARG A 50 1.74 -9.80 3.19
C ARG A 50 0.46 -8.97 3.02
N ARG A 51 0.53 -7.66 3.28
CA ARG A 51 -0.58 -6.73 3.03
C ARG A 51 -0.89 -6.64 1.54
N VAL A 52 0.12 -6.44 0.68
CA VAL A 52 -0.05 -6.41 -0.78
C VAL A 52 -0.74 -7.68 -1.29
N ARG A 53 -0.35 -8.87 -0.80
CA ARG A 53 -1.06 -10.12 -1.13
C ARG A 53 -2.51 -10.12 -0.69
N GLN A 54 -2.82 -9.63 0.52
CA GLN A 54 -4.20 -9.52 0.98
C GLN A 54 -5.01 -8.56 0.12
N VAL A 55 -4.43 -7.42 -0.28
CA VAL A 55 -5.13 -6.45 -1.12
C VAL A 55 -5.30 -6.99 -2.53
N ALA A 56 -4.28 -7.64 -3.10
CA ALA A 56 -4.36 -8.29 -4.39
C ALA A 56 -5.49 -9.32 -4.42
N VAL A 57 -5.63 -10.16 -3.38
CA VAL A 57 -6.76 -11.10 -3.25
C VAL A 57 -8.10 -10.35 -3.10
N ALA A 58 -8.14 -9.31 -2.26
CA ALA A 58 -9.35 -8.49 -2.09
C ALA A 58 -9.76 -7.76 -3.38
N GLN A 59 -8.83 -7.44 -4.28
CA GLN A 59 -9.12 -6.84 -5.59
C GLN A 59 -9.79 -7.83 -6.54
N VAL A 60 -9.43 -9.12 -6.47
CA VAL A 60 -10.11 -10.18 -7.24
C VAL A 60 -11.57 -10.32 -6.80
N GLU A 61 -11.86 -10.11 -5.52
CA GLU A 61 -13.22 -10.21 -4.97
C GLU A 61 -14.00 -8.88 -5.02
N ALA A 62 -13.33 -7.73 -5.12
CA ALA A 62 -13.96 -6.41 -5.10
C ALA A 62 -14.52 -5.97 -6.47
N GLU A 63 -14.32 -6.72 -7.55
CA GLU A 63 -14.99 -6.48 -8.83
C GLU A 63 -16.31 -7.25 -8.91
N PRO A 64 -17.42 -6.55 -8.65
CA PRO A 64 -18.48 -6.49 -9.64
C PRO A 64 -18.81 -5.03 -9.96
N GLY A 65 -18.24 -4.50 -11.05
CA GLY A 65 -18.91 -3.46 -11.84
C GLY A 65 -18.48 -1.99 -11.69
N ARG A 66 -17.18 -1.64 -11.70
CA ARG A 66 -16.78 -0.22 -11.88
C ARG A 66 -16.33 0.07 -13.32
N THR A 67 -17.31 0.42 -14.14
CA THR A 67 -17.13 1.07 -15.45
C THR A 67 -16.21 2.29 -15.32
N PRO A 68 -15.14 2.43 -16.11
CA PRO A 68 -14.43 3.71 -16.19
C PRO A 68 -15.34 4.72 -16.89
N SER A 69 -15.79 5.74 -16.15
CA SER A 69 -16.51 6.86 -16.74
C SER A 69 -15.57 7.61 -17.68
N ARG A 70 -15.85 7.45 -18.97
CA ARG A 70 -15.39 8.23 -20.10
C ARG A 70 -15.57 9.74 -19.83
N SER A 71 -14.56 10.54 -20.17
CA SER A 71 -14.67 11.97 -20.47
C SER A 71 -13.58 12.31 -21.48
#